data_AF-A0A316KQ43-F1
#
_entry.id   AF-A0A316KQ43-F1
#
_cell.length_a   1.000
_cell.length_b   1.000
_cell.length_c   1.000
_cell.angle_alpha   90.00
_cell.angle_beta   90.00
_cell.angle_gamma   90.00
#
_symmetry.space_group_name_H-M   'P 1'
#
loop_
_entity.id
_entity.type
_entity.pdbx_description
1 polymer ?
#
loop_
_entity_poly.entity_id
_entity_poly.type
_entity_poly.pdbx_seq_one_letter_code
_entity_poly.pdbx_strand_id
1 'polypeptide(L)'
;MTDLDALRAVIRADSAARGQTVSKLGYFCAPFRPASGPFSDKVIKVYRGLRDQSALDRLAQCHDDYVAALNQAGVALPETEFHLLDMDGTRIPVIVQEALPSDSMMRPQMQTASTDETLRMMEAAGDVIATFWNNADQFDTRIGFHPSIRNFAYFDGHALFFDTFPPLIHYSREEMGKMLLLFSDKALMRWIGPFLQKKVTGIQDEWYSAPETLVGLVGSACRLRPNDAQAYLDWGRDFTQRRMSRWADEALPQLQEPPRLPGYWTGFRKLLGLQGEPNVS
;
A
#
# COMPACT_ATOMS: atom_id res chain seq x y z
N MET A 1 4.55 -4.69 24.21
CA MET A 1 5.79 -3.94 23.99
C MET A 1 6.79 -4.88 23.35
N THR A 2 7.22 -4.57 22.13
CA THR A 2 8.10 -5.41 21.33
C THR A 2 9.51 -5.55 21.93
N ASP A 3 10.05 -6.77 21.99
CA ASP A 3 11.44 -7.03 22.36
C ASP A 3 12.37 -6.64 21.20
N LEU A 4 12.98 -5.45 21.31
CA LEU A 4 13.81 -4.88 20.26
C LEU A 4 15.12 -5.65 20.02
N ASP A 5 15.66 -6.32 21.04
CA ASP A 5 16.89 -7.11 20.89
C ASP A 5 16.63 -8.42 20.15
N ALA A 6 15.52 -9.09 20.49
CA ALA A 6 15.05 -10.23 19.72
C ALA A 6 14.70 -9.84 18.27
N LEU A 7 14.10 -8.66 18.06
CA LEU A 7 13.78 -8.16 16.72
C LEU A 7 15.05 -7.91 15.88
N ARG A 8 16.08 -7.28 16.46
CA ARG A 8 17.38 -7.10 15.80
C ARG A 8 18.00 -8.44 15.40
N ALA A 9 17.95 -9.44 16.29
CA ALA A 9 18.49 -10.77 16.01
C ALA A 9 17.77 -11.45 14.84
N VAL A 10 16.44 -11.36 14.79
CA VAL A 10 15.62 -11.91 13.70
C VAL A 10 15.93 -11.24 12.36
N ILE A 11 16.05 -9.90 12.32
CA ILE A 11 16.37 -9.17 11.09
C ILE A 11 17.78 -9.53 10.57
N ARG A 12 18.77 -9.69 11.48
CA ARG A 12 20.12 -10.13 11.10
C ARG A 12 20.11 -11.54 10.53
N ALA A 13 19.38 -12.47 11.16
CA ALA A 13 19.26 -13.84 10.70
C ALA A 13 18.60 -13.91 9.31
N ASP A 14 17.52 -13.16 9.09
CA ASP A 14 16.85 -13.10 7.78
C ASP A 14 17.76 -12.52 6.69
N SER A 15 18.46 -11.42 6.99
CA SER A 15 19.41 -10.79 6.06
C SER A 15 20.54 -11.75 5.66
N ALA A 16 21.03 -12.57 6.60
CA ALA A 16 22.03 -13.59 6.34
C ALA A 16 21.50 -14.77 5.51
N ALA A 17 20.23 -15.15 5.71
CA ALA A 17 19.60 -16.27 5.03
C ALA A 17 19.13 -15.94 3.60
N ARG A 18 18.54 -14.76 3.39
CA ARG A 18 17.93 -14.35 2.11
C ARG A 18 18.86 -13.54 1.20
N GLY A 19 19.99 -13.06 1.73
CA GLY A 19 20.68 -11.89 1.17
C GLY A 19 19.79 -10.64 1.31
N GLN A 20 20.34 -9.43 1.05
CA GLN A 20 19.50 -8.22 0.99
C GLN A 20 18.41 -8.44 -0.07
N THR A 21 17.19 -8.73 0.36
CA THR A 21 16.12 -9.15 -0.53
C THR A 21 15.64 -7.90 -1.26
N VAL A 22 16.15 -7.74 -2.48
CA VAL A 22 15.81 -6.65 -3.39
C VAL A 22 14.31 -6.74 -3.70
N SER A 23 13.58 -5.68 -3.37
CA SER A 23 12.15 -5.59 -3.61
C SER A 23 11.86 -5.59 -5.11
N LYS A 24 11.07 -6.56 -5.58
CA LYS A 24 10.51 -6.52 -6.93
C LYS A 24 9.24 -5.66 -6.93
N LEU A 25 9.43 -4.39 -7.27
CA LEU A 25 8.46 -3.32 -7.58
C LEU A 25 7.02 -3.43 -7.07
N GLY A 26 6.69 -2.46 -6.22
CA GLY A 26 5.40 -2.27 -5.56
C GLY A 26 5.57 -2.00 -4.08
N TYR A 27 6.73 -2.37 -3.52
CA TYR A 27 7.01 -2.28 -2.10
C TYR A 27 8.34 -1.55 -1.85
N PHE A 28 8.40 -0.70 -0.83
CA PHE A 28 9.64 -0.04 -0.36
C PHE A 28 10.57 -1.00 0.37
N CYS A 29 10.10 -2.22 0.65
CA CYS A 29 10.80 -3.29 1.33
C CYS A 29 10.28 -4.66 0.85
N ALA A 30 11.00 -5.74 1.12
CA ALA A 30 10.46 -7.09 1.03
C ALA A 30 9.98 -7.54 2.42
N PRO A 31 8.66 -7.67 2.67
CA PRO A 31 8.18 -8.18 3.95
C PRO A 31 8.59 -9.64 4.16
N PHE A 32 8.81 -10.03 5.41
CA PHE A 32 9.06 -11.43 5.77
C PHE A 32 8.34 -11.83 7.05
N ARG A 33 8.04 -13.12 7.16
CA ARG A 33 7.49 -13.76 8.36
C ARG A 33 8.54 -14.68 8.95
N PRO A 34 9.01 -14.46 10.19
CA PRO A 34 9.90 -15.40 10.87
C PRO A 34 9.27 -16.80 10.98
N ALA A 35 10.05 -17.84 10.76
CA ALA A 35 9.55 -19.23 10.79
C ALA A 35 9.32 -19.75 12.22
N SER A 36 9.99 -19.15 13.22
CA SER A 36 9.93 -19.57 14.61
C SER A 36 10.27 -18.40 15.54
N GLY A 37 10.12 -18.63 16.85
CA GLY A 37 10.43 -17.65 17.88
C GLY A 37 9.30 -16.65 18.15
N PRO A 38 9.59 -15.59 18.93
CA PRO A 38 8.57 -14.67 19.46
C PRO A 38 7.87 -13.81 18.41
N PHE A 39 8.37 -13.80 17.17
CA PHE A 39 7.82 -13.03 16.05
C PHE A 39 7.21 -13.93 14.95
N SER A 40 6.99 -15.22 15.23
CA SER A 40 6.46 -16.17 14.24
C SER A 40 5.01 -15.92 13.81
N ASP A 41 4.28 -15.15 14.62
CA ASP A 41 2.94 -14.61 14.37
C ASP A 41 2.97 -13.19 13.79
N LYS A 42 4.15 -12.65 13.42
CA LYS A 42 4.30 -11.30 12.87
C LYS A 42 4.83 -11.29 11.43
N VAL A 43 4.52 -10.23 10.71
CA VAL A 43 5.14 -9.82 9.45
C VAL A 43 6.03 -8.61 9.73
N ILE A 44 7.29 -8.71 9.33
CA ILE A 44 8.31 -7.68 9.52
C ILE A 44 8.60 -7.03 8.16
N LYS A 45 8.53 -5.70 8.12
CA LYS A 45 8.85 -4.85 6.96
C LYS A 45 10.05 -3.98 7.32
N VAL A 46 11.22 -4.28 6.74
CA VAL A 46 12.46 -3.53 7.01
C VAL A 46 12.73 -2.54 5.90
N TYR A 47 12.78 -1.26 6.24
CA TYR A 47 13.03 -0.18 5.30
C TYR A 47 14.49 0.25 5.33
N ARG A 48 14.88 1.00 4.30
CA ARG A 48 16.23 1.55 4.21
C ARG A 48 16.49 2.55 5.34
N GLY A 49 17.62 2.41 6.02
CA GLY A 49 18.10 3.40 6.98
C GLY A 49 18.50 4.73 6.33
N LEU A 50 18.29 5.83 7.05
CA LEU A 50 18.65 7.18 6.62
C LEU A 50 19.69 7.78 7.57
N ARG A 51 20.52 8.70 7.06
CA ARG A 51 21.50 9.43 7.88
C ARG A 51 20.84 10.53 8.70
N ASP A 52 19.80 11.14 8.16
CA ASP A 52 19.05 12.20 8.80
C ASP A 52 18.14 11.62 9.89
N GLN A 53 18.58 11.76 11.14
CA GLN A 53 17.87 11.24 12.32
C GLN A 53 16.54 11.97 12.53
N SER A 54 16.49 13.28 12.27
CA SER A 54 15.27 14.07 12.43
C SER A 54 14.19 13.66 11.43
N ALA A 55 14.58 13.29 10.21
CA ALA A 55 13.67 12.76 9.22
C ALA A 55 13.11 11.38 9.64
N LEU A 56 13.92 10.54 10.30
CA LEU A 56 13.47 9.26 10.83
C LEU A 56 12.51 9.43 12.01
N ASP A 57 12.81 10.34 12.95
CA ASP A 57 11.92 10.63 14.08
C ASP A 57 10.58 11.18 13.60
N ARG A 58 10.60 12.09 12.63
CA ARG A 58 9.36 12.58 11.97
C ARG A 58 8.61 11.44 11.28
N LEU A 59 9.32 10.54 10.59
CA LEU A 59 8.70 9.39 9.92
C LEU A 59 7.98 8.48 10.90
N ALA A 60 8.58 8.19 12.06
CA ALA A 60 7.96 7.38 13.10
C ALA A 60 6.69 8.07 13.65
N GLN A 61 6.77 9.35 14.00
CA GLN A 61 5.61 10.10 14.47
C GLN A 61 4.48 10.12 13.43
N CYS A 62 4.79 10.45 12.17
CA CYS A 62 3.78 10.46 11.12
C CYS A 62 3.19 9.07 10.85
N HIS A 63 3.92 7.99 11.10
CA HIS A 63 3.39 6.62 11.00
C HIS A 63 2.39 6.32 12.12
N ASP A 64 2.74 6.64 13.37
CA ASP A 64 1.84 6.47 14.51
C ASP A 64 0.56 7.31 14.32
N ASP A 65 0.70 8.57 13.90
CA ASP A 65 -0.42 9.47 13.60
C ASP A 65 -1.28 8.92 12.44
N TYR A 66 -0.68 8.32 11.41
CA TYR A 66 -1.40 7.74 10.29
C TYR A 66 -2.19 6.50 10.70
N VAL A 67 -1.61 5.61 11.50
CA VAL A 67 -2.31 4.44 12.05
C VAL A 67 -3.48 4.88 12.93
N ALA A 68 -3.27 5.89 13.78
CA ALA A 68 -4.33 6.46 14.60
C ALA A 68 -5.46 7.07 13.74
N ALA A 69 -5.10 7.83 12.70
CA ALA A 69 -6.07 8.43 11.79
C ALA A 69 -6.86 7.38 10.98
N LEU A 70 -6.21 6.31 10.52
CA LEU A 70 -6.89 5.20 9.83
C LEU A 70 -7.93 4.54 10.75
N ASN A 71 -7.55 4.22 12.00
CA ASN A 71 -8.47 3.67 12.98
C ASN A 71 -9.61 4.63 13.31
N GLN A 72 -9.32 5.92 13.49
CA GLN A 72 -10.33 6.97 13.73
C GLN A 72 -11.28 7.13 12.53
N ALA A 73 -10.80 6.92 11.31
CA ALA A 73 -11.63 6.92 10.10
C ALA A 73 -12.47 5.64 9.93
N GLY A 74 -12.32 4.64 10.81
CA GLY A 74 -13.04 3.37 10.76
C GLY A 74 -12.37 2.30 9.88
N VAL A 75 -11.11 2.49 9.50
CA VAL A 75 -10.33 1.48 8.75
C VAL A 75 -9.70 0.51 9.75
N ALA A 76 -10.15 -0.74 9.73
CA ALA A 76 -9.56 -1.79 10.54
C ALA A 76 -8.16 -2.19 10.01
N LEU A 77 -7.21 -2.33 10.93
CA LEU A 77 -5.83 -2.72 10.67
C LEU A 77 -5.44 -3.92 11.56
N PRO A 78 -4.55 -4.80 11.10
CA PRO A 78 -3.83 -5.69 12.02
C PRO A 78 -3.02 -4.86 13.03
N GLU A 79 -2.73 -5.42 14.21
CA GLU A 79 -1.83 -4.75 15.17
C GLU A 79 -0.53 -4.37 14.47
N THR A 80 -0.16 -3.09 14.53
CA THR A 80 0.97 -2.55 13.76
C THR A 80 1.78 -1.63 14.65
N GLU A 81 3.07 -1.92 14.81
CA GLU A 81 4.05 -1.10 15.53
C GLU A 81 5.13 -0.62 14.55
N PHE A 82 5.59 0.62 14.72
CA PHE A 82 6.73 1.18 14.00
C PHE A 82 7.92 1.36 14.95
N HIS A 83 9.09 0.90 14.51
CA HIS A 83 10.31 0.97 15.29
C HIS A 83 11.45 1.59 14.47
N LEU A 84 12.28 2.34 15.16
CA LEU A 84 13.56 2.81 14.65
C LEU A 84 14.66 2.03 15.36
N LEU A 85 15.31 1.10 14.66
CA LEU A 85 16.33 0.22 15.23
C LEU A 85 17.72 0.70 14.85
N ASP A 86 18.62 0.85 15.83
CA ASP A 86 20.04 0.98 15.55
C ASP A 86 20.63 -0.38 15.18
N MET A 87 21.12 -0.49 13.95
CA MET A 87 21.75 -1.69 13.40
C MET A 87 23.00 -1.28 12.60
N ASP A 88 24.15 -1.82 13.03
CA ASP A 88 25.44 -1.66 12.34
C ASP A 88 25.80 -0.19 12.05
N GLY A 89 25.53 0.68 13.03
CA GLY A 89 25.82 2.12 12.97
C GLY A 89 24.82 2.94 12.13
N THR A 90 23.73 2.33 11.67
CA THR A 90 22.64 3.02 10.96
C THR A 90 21.31 2.79 11.66
N ARG A 91 20.50 3.84 11.78
CA ARG A 91 19.13 3.72 12.29
C ARG A 91 18.18 3.36 11.14
N ILE A 92 17.48 2.24 11.29
CA ILE A 92 16.61 1.66 10.26
C ILE A 92 15.14 1.70 10.71
N PRO A 93 14.21 2.14 9.85
CA PRO A 93 12.79 1.98 10.12
C PRO A 93 12.32 0.55 9.87
N VAL A 94 11.49 0.05 10.79
CA VAL A 94 10.94 -1.30 10.77
C VAL A 94 9.47 -1.24 11.17
N ILE A 95 8.60 -1.87 10.40
CA ILE A 95 7.22 -2.13 10.83
C ILE A 95 7.12 -3.58 11.28
N VAL A 96 6.57 -3.81 12.46
CA VAL A 96 6.17 -5.11 12.99
C VAL A 96 4.66 -5.15 12.99
N GLN A 97 4.07 -6.05 12.22
CA GLN A 97 2.63 -6.14 12.02
C GLN A 97 2.15 -7.55 12.34
N GLU A 98 0.96 -7.70 12.93
CA GLU A 98 0.33 -9.01 13.09
C GLU A 98 0.20 -9.73 11.74
N ALA A 99 0.59 -11.00 11.72
CA ALA A 99 0.52 -11.80 10.51
C ALA A 99 -0.91 -12.25 10.25
N LEU A 100 -1.40 -11.91 9.06
CA LEU A 100 -2.68 -12.40 8.57
C LEU A 100 -2.53 -13.83 8.02
N PRO A 101 -3.60 -14.64 7.98
CA PRO A 101 -3.58 -15.95 7.33
C PRO A 101 -3.07 -15.83 5.89
N SER A 102 -2.17 -16.69 5.45
CA SER A 102 -1.52 -16.54 4.14
C SER A 102 -2.49 -16.66 2.96
N ASP A 103 -3.54 -17.45 3.15
CA ASP A 103 -4.65 -17.65 2.22
C ASP A 103 -5.66 -16.50 2.25
N SER A 104 -5.62 -15.61 3.25
CA SER A 104 -6.50 -14.44 3.35
C SER A 104 -6.16 -13.32 2.36
N MET A 105 -5.03 -13.38 1.66
CA MET A 105 -4.62 -12.28 0.76
C MET A 105 -5.60 -12.11 -0.42
N MET A 106 -6.20 -10.93 -0.54
CA MET A 106 -7.30 -10.68 -1.49
C MET A 106 -6.86 -10.90 -2.94
N ARG A 107 -5.72 -10.35 -3.38
CA ARG A 107 -5.25 -10.53 -4.76
C ARG A 107 -5.08 -12.01 -5.14
N PRO A 108 -4.33 -12.85 -4.40
CA PRO A 108 -4.26 -14.29 -4.66
C PRO A 108 -5.62 -14.98 -4.72
N GLN A 109 -6.52 -14.70 -3.78
CA GLN A 109 -7.88 -15.27 -3.82
C GLN A 109 -8.63 -14.86 -5.09
N MET A 110 -8.56 -13.56 -5.46
CA MET A 110 -9.20 -13.09 -6.68
C MET A 110 -8.68 -13.78 -7.92
N GLN A 111 -7.42 -14.23 -7.98
CA GLN A 111 -6.87 -14.92 -9.16
C GLN A 111 -7.55 -16.27 -9.45
N THR A 112 -8.07 -16.95 -8.41
CA THR A 112 -8.62 -18.31 -8.53
C THR A 112 -10.13 -18.39 -8.30
N ALA A 113 -10.72 -17.39 -7.62
CA ALA A 113 -12.14 -17.36 -7.29
C ALA A 113 -13.06 -17.16 -8.51
N SER A 114 -14.34 -17.44 -8.35
CA SER A 114 -15.38 -17.09 -9.31
C SER A 114 -15.62 -15.57 -9.36
N THR A 115 -16.24 -15.09 -10.45
CA THR A 115 -16.57 -13.66 -10.61
C THR A 115 -17.48 -13.15 -9.50
N ASP A 116 -18.46 -13.93 -9.05
CA ASP A 116 -19.35 -13.55 -7.94
C ASP A 116 -18.59 -13.40 -6.61
N GLU A 117 -17.63 -14.30 -6.36
CA GLU A 117 -16.76 -14.21 -5.19
C GLU A 117 -15.85 -13.00 -5.24
N THR A 118 -15.26 -12.70 -6.39
CA THR A 118 -14.42 -11.50 -6.52
C THR A 118 -15.22 -10.22 -6.38
N LEU A 119 -16.48 -10.18 -6.85
CA LEU A 119 -17.38 -9.04 -6.61
C LEU A 119 -17.70 -8.85 -5.13
N ARG A 120 -17.87 -9.93 -4.34
CA ARG A 120 -18.00 -9.83 -2.87
C ARG A 120 -16.75 -9.25 -2.22
N MET A 121 -15.56 -9.67 -2.67
CA MET A 121 -14.30 -9.09 -2.20
C MET A 121 -14.21 -7.60 -2.56
N MET A 122 -14.62 -7.22 -3.77
CA MET A 122 -14.66 -5.83 -4.21
C MET A 122 -15.60 -4.98 -3.36
N GLU A 123 -16.81 -5.47 -3.04
CA GLU A 123 -17.74 -4.77 -2.12
C GLU A 123 -17.07 -4.54 -0.76
N ALA A 124 -16.48 -5.58 -0.17
CA ALA A 124 -15.82 -5.47 1.14
C ALA A 124 -14.65 -4.46 1.13
N ALA A 125 -13.79 -4.50 0.11
CA ALA A 125 -12.70 -3.53 -0.05
C ALA A 125 -13.24 -2.11 -0.32
N GLY A 126 -14.26 -1.99 -1.16
CA GLY A 126 -14.94 -0.73 -1.47
C GLY A 126 -15.54 -0.10 -0.22
N ASP A 127 -16.15 -0.89 0.67
CA ASP A 127 -16.70 -0.39 1.92
C ASP A 127 -15.63 0.20 2.84
N VAL A 128 -14.41 -0.37 2.89
CA VAL A 128 -13.29 0.23 3.61
C VAL A 128 -12.89 1.58 2.99
N ILE A 129 -12.82 1.67 1.66
CA ILE A 129 -12.52 2.92 0.93
C ILE A 129 -13.58 3.99 1.21
N ALA A 130 -14.85 3.65 1.05
CA ALA A 130 -15.96 4.56 1.29
C ALA A 130 -16.00 5.02 2.75
N THR A 131 -15.76 4.10 3.70
CA THR A 131 -15.70 4.43 5.13
C THR A 131 -14.60 5.43 5.43
N PHE A 132 -13.38 5.19 4.93
CA PHE A 132 -12.28 6.13 5.09
C PHE A 132 -12.63 7.52 4.57
N TRP A 133 -13.06 7.63 3.29
CA TRP A 133 -13.27 8.92 2.66
C TRP A 133 -14.48 9.68 3.20
N ASN A 134 -15.55 8.99 3.59
CA ASN A 134 -16.70 9.63 4.23
C ASN A 134 -16.36 10.19 5.62
N ASN A 135 -15.32 9.65 6.28
CA ASN A 135 -14.84 10.13 7.57
C ASN A 135 -13.57 11.01 7.45
N ALA A 136 -13.03 11.23 6.25
CA ALA A 136 -11.76 11.95 6.07
C ALA A 136 -11.86 13.45 6.40
N ASP A 137 -13.06 14.05 6.29
CA ASP A 137 -13.29 15.47 6.61
C ASP A 137 -13.07 15.82 8.09
N GLN A 138 -12.95 14.82 8.97
CA GLN A 138 -12.65 15.05 10.39
C GLN A 138 -11.19 15.45 10.65
N PHE A 139 -10.32 15.35 9.65
CA PHE A 139 -8.90 15.66 9.77
C PHE A 139 -8.58 17.02 9.16
N ASP A 140 -8.04 17.94 9.97
CA ASP A 140 -7.62 19.28 9.52
C ASP A 140 -6.31 19.27 8.72
N THR A 141 -5.73 18.09 8.50
CA THR A 141 -4.47 17.88 7.75
C THR A 141 -4.75 17.18 6.44
N ARG A 142 -3.86 17.37 5.47
CA ARG A 142 -3.81 16.51 4.28
C ARG A 142 -3.57 15.07 4.71
N ILE A 143 -4.50 14.19 4.35
CA ILE A 143 -4.44 12.75 4.55
C ILE A 143 -4.79 12.03 3.25
N GLY A 144 -4.13 10.91 2.97
CA GLY A 144 -4.38 10.06 1.81
C GLY A 144 -4.63 8.62 2.22
N PHE A 145 -5.02 7.80 1.24
CA PHE A 145 -5.25 6.38 1.38
C PHE A 145 -4.86 5.66 0.08
N HIS A 146 -4.15 4.53 0.18
CA HIS A 146 -3.71 3.76 -0.98
C HIS A 146 -4.30 2.33 -0.99
N PRO A 147 -5.60 2.19 -1.32
CA PRO A 147 -6.32 0.92 -1.23
C PRO A 147 -6.25 0.10 -2.54
N SER A 148 -5.10 -0.54 -2.77
CA SER A 148 -4.96 -1.52 -3.85
C SER A 148 -5.46 -2.90 -3.41
N ILE A 149 -5.91 -3.76 -4.34
CA ILE A 149 -6.24 -5.19 -4.07
C ILE A 149 -5.06 -5.98 -3.44
N ARG A 150 -3.85 -5.44 -3.51
CA ARG A 150 -2.64 -6.01 -2.88
C ARG A 150 -2.49 -5.65 -1.40
N ASN A 151 -3.20 -4.63 -0.95
CA ASN A 151 -3.12 -4.06 0.39
C ASN A 151 -4.29 -4.50 1.28
N PHE A 152 -5.11 -5.44 0.78
CA PHE A 152 -6.25 -6.02 1.48
C PHE A 152 -6.06 -7.52 1.68
N ALA A 153 -6.44 -7.96 2.88
CA ALA A 153 -6.84 -9.34 3.15
C ALA A 153 -8.36 -9.42 3.12
N TYR A 154 -8.89 -10.58 2.75
CA TYR A 154 -10.30 -10.90 2.79
C TYR A 154 -10.50 -12.24 3.51
N PHE A 155 -11.27 -12.21 4.58
CA PHE A 155 -11.66 -13.40 5.35
C PHE A 155 -13.00 -13.12 6.05
N ASP A 156 -13.81 -14.16 6.19
CA ASP A 156 -15.13 -14.09 6.85
C ASP A 156 -16.06 -12.98 6.32
N GLY A 157 -15.98 -12.65 5.03
CA GLY A 157 -16.82 -11.61 4.42
C GLY A 157 -16.32 -10.19 4.60
N HIS A 158 -15.18 -9.99 5.25
CA HIS A 158 -14.63 -8.68 5.58
C HIS A 158 -13.29 -8.44 4.89
N ALA A 159 -13.04 -7.18 4.51
CA ALA A 159 -11.74 -6.74 4.03
C ALA A 159 -10.97 -6.05 5.15
N LEU A 160 -9.70 -6.41 5.33
CA LEU A 160 -8.79 -5.79 6.29
C LEU A 160 -7.63 -5.12 5.54
N PHE A 161 -7.38 -3.85 5.80
CA PHE A 161 -6.28 -3.10 5.19
C PHE A 161 -5.00 -3.29 5.99
N PHE A 162 -3.83 -3.35 5.34
CA PHE A 162 -2.57 -3.61 6.05
C PHE A 162 -1.35 -2.80 5.56
N ASP A 163 -1.52 -1.87 4.61
CA ASP A 163 -0.41 -1.09 4.05
C ASP A 163 -0.32 0.32 4.65
N THR A 164 0.49 0.46 5.71
CA THR A 164 0.64 1.72 6.45
C THR A 164 1.86 2.54 6.01
N PHE A 165 2.54 2.17 4.92
CA PHE A 165 3.73 2.87 4.43
C PHE A 165 3.68 3.20 2.93
N PRO A 166 4.02 4.44 2.52
CA PRO A 166 4.42 5.55 3.37
C PRO A 166 3.23 6.08 4.19
N PRO A 167 3.47 6.70 5.36
CA PRO A 167 2.40 7.34 6.10
C PRO A 167 1.86 8.54 5.30
N LEU A 168 0.61 8.45 4.86
CA LEU A 168 -0.02 9.44 3.97
C LEU A 168 -0.61 10.63 4.72
N ILE A 169 0.05 11.09 5.79
CA ILE A 169 -0.41 12.18 6.64
C ILE A 169 0.74 13.15 6.96
N HIS A 170 0.45 14.42 7.22
CA HIS A 170 1.42 15.47 7.62
C HIS A 170 2.54 15.79 6.62
N TYR A 171 2.55 15.16 5.45
CA TYR A 171 3.45 15.49 4.34
C TYR A 171 2.72 16.32 3.30
N SER A 172 3.34 17.44 2.94
CA SER A 172 2.99 18.13 1.71
C SER A 172 3.20 17.21 0.50
N ARG A 173 2.55 17.56 -0.60
CA ARG A 173 2.71 16.86 -1.88
C ARG A 173 4.19 16.76 -2.29
N GLU A 174 4.99 17.82 -2.11
CA GLU A 174 6.41 17.77 -2.47
C GLU A 174 7.24 16.85 -1.55
N GLU A 175 7.00 16.91 -0.25
CA GLU A 175 7.71 16.08 0.74
C GLU A 175 7.44 14.59 0.54
N MET A 176 6.18 14.22 0.28
CA MET A 176 5.82 12.84 -0.01
C MET A 176 6.50 12.36 -1.31
N GLY A 177 6.55 13.19 -2.35
CA GLY A 177 7.31 12.87 -3.57
C GLY A 177 8.80 12.61 -3.30
N LYS A 178 9.42 13.36 -2.38
CA LYS A 178 10.81 13.12 -1.93
C LYS A 178 10.92 11.82 -1.14
N MET A 179 10.00 11.54 -0.22
CA MET A 179 9.98 10.30 0.55
C MET A 179 9.92 9.06 -0.34
N LEU A 180 9.03 9.06 -1.33
CA LEU A 180 8.88 7.97 -2.30
C LEU A 180 10.18 7.66 -3.04
N LEU A 181 10.94 8.69 -3.40
CA LEU A 181 12.23 8.55 -4.05
C LEU A 181 13.31 8.06 -3.08
N LEU A 182 13.34 8.56 -1.85
CA LEU A 182 14.33 8.18 -0.83
C LEU A 182 14.29 6.69 -0.49
N PHE A 183 13.08 6.15 -0.36
CA PHE A 183 12.82 4.74 -0.05
C PHE A 183 12.69 3.86 -1.30
N SER A 184 12.81 4.42 -2.51
CA SER A 184 12.86 3.64 -3.74
C SER A 184 14.12 2.78 -3.80
N ASP A 185 13.96 1.51 -4.16
CA ASP A 185 15.04 0.50 -4.19
C ASP A 185 16.15 0.87 -5.20
N LYS A 186 15.78 1.35 -6.39
CA LYS A 186 16.74 1.58 -7.49
C LYS A 186 17.61 2.81 -7.23
N ALA A 187 18.92 2.61 -7.07
CA ALA A 187 19.91 3.70 -7.00
C ALA A 187 19.80 4.70 -8.17
N LEU A 188 19.46 4.19 -9.36
CA LEU A 188 19.19 4.96 -10.57
C LEU A 188 17.98 5.92 -10.41
N MET A 189 16.91 5.48 -9.73
CA MET A 189 15.74 6.32 -9.45
C MET A 189 16.07 7.49 -8.54
N ARG A 190 17.05 7.33 -7.66
CA ARG A 190 17.51 8.39 -6.76
C ARG A 190 18.38 9.41 -7.48
N TRP A 191 19.16 8.95 -8.48
CA TRP A 191 20.00 9.81 -9.32
C TRP A 191 19.21 10.59 -10.39
N ILE A 192 18.25 9.94 -11.05
CA ILE A 192 17.38 10.58 -12.06
C ILE A 192 16.16 11.26 -11.40
N GLY A 193 15.89 10.92 -10.13
CA GLY A 193 14.74 11.34 -9.33
C GLY A 193 14.47 12.85 -9.31
N PRO A 194 15.47 13.74 -9.16
CA PRO A 194 15.25 15.19 -9.19
C PRO A 194 14.64 15.69 -10.50
N PHE A 195 14.99 15.08 -11.65
CA PHE A 195 14.45 15.43 -12.96
C PHE A 195 13.07 14.81 -13.21
N LEU A 196 12.75 13.72 -12.51
CA LEU A 196 11.46 13.01 -12.58
C LEU A 196 10.53 13.33 -11.41
N GLN A 197 10.94 14.19 -10.49
CA GLN A 197 10.20 14.48 -9.26
C GLN A 197 8.78 14.91 -9.57
N LYS A 198 8.57 15.80 -10.56
CA LYS A 198 7.23 16.22 -10.98
C LYS A 198 6.34 15.05 -11.43
N LYS A 199 6.90 14.03 -12.08
CA LYS A 199 6.16 12.84 -12.54
C LYS A 199 5.89 11.85 -11.40
N VAL A 200 6.86 11.63 -10.51
CA VAL A 200 6.68 10.77 -9.33
C VAL A 200 5.70 11.39 -8.33
N THR A 201 5.76 12.71 -8.19
CA THR A 201 4.82 13.49 -7.36
C THR A 201 3.39 13.39 -7.88
N GLY A 202 3.16 13.12 -9.17
CA GLY A 202 1.82 12.88 -9.72
C GLY A 202 1.23 11.52 -9.38
N ILE A 203 2.06 10.50 -9.10
CA ILE A 203 1.57 9.13 -8.83
C ILE A 203 0.81 9.05 -7.51
N GLN A 204 1.28 9.81 -6.52
CA GLN A 204 0.62 9.87 -5.22
C GLN A 204 -0.71 10.63 -5.27
N ASP A 205 -0.99 11.44 -6.30
CA ASP A 205 -2.20 12.28 -6.30
C ASP A 205 -3.46 11.41 -6.24
N GLU A 206 -3.43 10.24 -6.89
CA GLU A 206 -4.46 9.19 -6.80
C GLU A 206 -4.74 8.74 -5.36
N TRP A 207 -3.75 8.81 -4.47
CA TRP A 207 -3.90 8.40 -3.07
C TRP A 207 -4.54 9.48 -2.21
N TYR A 208 -4.65 10.72 -2.70
CA TYR A 208 -5.28 11.83 -1.97
C TYR A 208 -6.63 12.22 -2.58
N SER A 209 -7.18 11.37 -3.45
CA SER A 209 -8.44 11.61 -4.15
C SER A 209 -9.40 10.45 -3.95
N ALA A 210 -10.53 10.73 -3.28
CA ALA A 210 -11.60 9.76 -3.05
C ALA A 210 -12.05 9.02 -4.32
N PRO A 211 -12.42 9.70 -5.43
CA PRO A 211 -12.82 9.02 -6.66
C PRO A 211 -11.67 8.20 -7.27
N GLU A 212 -10.43 8.72 -7.25
CA GLU A 212 -9.29 8.02 -7.86
C GLU A 212 -8.89 6.75 -7.10
N THR A 213 -9.04 6.71 -5.77
CA THR A 213 -8.79 5.48 -5.01
C THR A 213 -9.76 4.34 -5.36
N LEU A 214 -11.06 4.64 -5.53
CA LEU A 214 -12.06 3.66 -5.97
C LEU A 214 -11.81 3.21 -7.42
N VAL A 215 -11.54 4.16 -8.32
CA VAL A 215 -11.18 3.89 -9.71
C VAL A 215 -9.91 3.02 -9.78
N GLY A 216 -8.94 3.27 -8.90
CA GLY A 216 -7.72 2.48 -8.76
C GLY A 216 -7.97 1.03 -8.33
N LEU A 217 -8.93 0.81 -7.43
CA LEU A 217 -9.37 -0.53 -7.02
C LEU A 217 -10.00 -1.27 -8.21
N VAL A 218 -10.99 -0.65 -8.88
CA VAL A 218 -11.67 -1.22 -10.07
C VAL A 218 -10.67 -1.53 -11.17
N GLY A 219 -9.80 -0.56 -11.51
CA GLY A 219 -8.77 -0.76 -12.51
C GLY A 219 -7.80 -1.89 -12.16
N SER A 220 -7.49 -2.09 -10.87
CA SER A 220 -6.64 -3.19 -10.42
C SER A 220 -7.33 -4.54 -10.62
N ALA A 221 -8.63 -4.65 -10.36
CA ALA A 221 -9.42 -5.85 -10.62
C ALA A 221 -9.54 -6.14 -12.12
N CYS A 222 -9.88 -5.15 -12.96
CA CYS A 222 -9.95 -5.31 -14.41
C CYS A 222 -8.62 -5.79 -15.01
N ARG A 223 -7.47 -5.27 -14.52
CA ARG A 223 -6.15 -5.72 -14.98
C ARG A 223 -5.81 -7.13 -14.51
N LEU A 224 -6.25 -7.51 -13.32
CA LEU A 224 -6.03 -8.86 -12.80
C LEU A 224 -6.85 -9.88 -13.59
N ARG A 225 -8.09 -9.52 -13.94
CA ARG A 225 -9.07 -10.39 -14.60
C ARG A 225 -9.78 -9.66 -15.76
N PRO A 226 -9.11 -9.55 -16.92
CA PRO A 226 -9.66 -8.81 -18.07
C PRO A 226 -10.99 -9.35 -18.58
N ASN A 227 -11.21 -10.67 -18.48
CA ASN A 227 -12.45 -11.31 -18.94
C ASN A 227 -13.67 -10.91 -18.09
N ASP A 228 -13.46 -10.49 -16.84
CA ASP A 228 -14.51 -10.05 -15.92
C ASP A 228 -14.61 -8.52 -15.84
N ALA A 229 -13.89 -7.79 -16.69
CA ALA A 229 -13.75 -6.34 -16.56
C ALA A 229 -15.10 -5.60 -16.56
N GLN A 230 -16.05 -6.04 -17.38
CA GLN A 230 -17.38 -5.43 -17.42
C GLN A 230 -18.11 -5.55 -16.08
N ALA A 231 -18.03 -6.71 -15.41
CA ALA A 231 -18.65 -6.92 -14.11
C ALA A 231 -18.07 -5.98 -13.04
N TYR A 232 -16.75 -5.76 -13.04
CA TYR A 232 -16.12 -4.79 -12.12
C TYR A 232 -16.48 -3.34 -12.42
N LEU A 233 -16.68 -2.98 -13.69
CA LEU A 233 -17.13 -1.65 -14.08
C LEU A 233 -18.58 -1.42 -13.69
N ASP A 234 -19.46 -2.40 -13.93
CA ASP A 234 -20.86 -2.37 -13.51
C ASP A 234 -20.95 -2.21 -11.98
N TRP A 235 -20.21 -3.04 -11.25
CA TRP A 235 -20.09 -2.92 -9.79
C TRP A 235 -19.55 -1.54 -9.38
N GLY A 236 -18.47 -1.06 -9.99
CA GLY A 236 -17.86 0.22 -9.63
C GLY A 236 -18.82 1.39 -9.81
N ARG A 237 -19.61 1.40 -10.89
CA ARG A 237 -20.62 2.43 -11.14
C ARG A 237 -21.75 2.39 -10.11
N ASP A 238 -22.29 1.19 -9.85
CA ASP A 238 -23.31 0.98 -8.83
C ASP A 238 -22.82 1.36 -7.43
N PHE A 239 -21.65 0.87 -7.03
CA PHE A 239 -21.03 1.16 -5.73
C PHE A 239 -20.79 2.67 -5.53
N THR A 240 -20.29 3.35 -6.57
CA THR A 240 -20.10 4.80 -6.55
C THR A 240 -21.39 5.52 -6.20
N GLN A 241 -22.52 5.15 -6.84
CA GLN A 241 -23.82 5.78 -6.59
C GLN A 241 -24.36 5.47 -5.19
N ARG A 242 -24.18 4.23 -4.69
CA ARG A 242 -24.71 3.81 -3.38
C ARG A 242 -23.90 4.29 -2.19
N ARG A 243 -22.57 4.30 -2.28
CA ARG A 243 -21.65 4.42 -1.13
C ARG A 243 -20.72 5.62 -1.21
N MET A 244 -20.49 6.16 -2.40
CA MET A 244 -19.59 7.29 -2.65
C MET A 244 -20.27 8.40 -3.48
N SER A 245 -21.57 8.62 -3.26
CA SER A 245 -22.41 9.51 -4.07
C SER A 245 -21.90 10.94 -4.15
N ARG A 246 -21.25 11.43 -3.09
CA ARG A 246 -20.56 12.74 -3.05
C ARG A 246 -19.54 12.94 -4.17
N TRP A 247 -18.89 11.86 -4.63
CA TRP A 247 -17.85 11.89 -5.65
C TRP A 247 -18.29 11.26 -6.98
N ALA A 248 -19.59 11.03 -7.16
CA ALA A 248 -20.11 10.32 -8.32
C ALA A 248 -19.82 11.03 -9.64
N ASP A 249 -19.96 12.36 -9.68
CA ASP A 249 -19.70 13.16 -10.88
C ASP A 249 -18.25 13.06 -11.36
N GLU A 250 -17.31 12.82 -10.44
CA GLU A 250 -15.88 12.67 -10.74
C GLU A 250 -15.49 11.21 -11.05
N ALA A 251 -16.09 10.24 -10.35
CA ALA A 251 -15.75 8.82 -10.49
C ALA A 251 -16.45 8.16 -11.69
N LEU A 252 -17.74 8.40 -11.91
CA LEU A 252 -18.53 7.69 -12.94
C LEU A 252 -17.98 7.86 -14.37
N PRO A 253 -17.48 9.03 -14.80
CA PRO A 253 -16.87 9.16 -16.13
C PRO A 253 -15.62 8.29 -16.30
N GLN A 254 -14.87 8.04 -15.22
CA GLN A 254 -13.64 7.24 -15.23
C GLN A 254 -13.92 5.72 -15.21
N LEU A 255 -15.15 5.33 -14.89
CA LEU A 255 -15.60 3.95 -14.81
C LEU A 255 -16.37 3.49 -16.06
N GLN A 256 -16.32 4.24 -17.16
CA GLN A 256 -16.96 3.83 -18.42
C GLN A 256 -16.18 2.74 -19.15
N GLU A 257 -14.85 2.77 -19.05
CA GLU A 257 -13.93 1.79 -19.62
C GLU A 257 -12.95 1.30 -18.54
N PRO A 258 -12.32 0.11 -18.72
CA PRO A 258 -11.31 -0.37 -17.78
C PRO A 258 -10.23 0.69 -17.51
N PRO A 259 -10.07 1.18 -16.26
CA PRO A 259 -9.14 2.25 -15.96
C PRO A 259 -7.70 1.85 -16.33
N ARG A 260 -7.09 2.66 -17.21
CA ARG A 260 -5.71 2.45 -17.65
C ARG A 260 -4.76 3.06 -16.64
N LEU A 261 -3.60 2.43 -16.45
CA LEU A 261 -2.50 3.09 -15.75
C LEU A 261 -2.08 4.33 -16.56
N PRO A 262 -1.70 5.44 -15.90
CA PRO A 262 -1.23 6.62 -16.60
C PRO A 262 -0.11 6.26 -17.60
N GLY A 263 -0.19 6.73 -18.84
CA GLY A 263 0.70 6.29 -19.93
C GLY A 263 2.20 6.55 -19.66
N TYR A 264 2.52 7.58 -18.88
CA TYR A 264 3.90 7.83 -18.43
C TYR A 264 4.42 6.72 -17.51
N TRP A 265 3.55 6.10 -16.71
CA TRP A 265 3.89 5.02 -15.80
C TRP A 265 4.18 3.71 -16.54
N THR A 266 3.41 3.43 -17.59
CA THR A 266 3.61 2.25 -18.46
C THR A 266 4.92 2.37 -19.24
N GLY A 267 5.23 3.56 -19.78
CA GLY A 267 6.49 3.84 -20.47
C GLY A 267 7.70 3.83 -19.52
N PHE A 268 7.54 4.36 -18.31
CA PHE A 268 8.57 4.34 -17.28
C PHE A 268 8.87 2.93 -16.76
N ARG A 269 7.82 2.11 -16.57
CA ARG A 269 7.95 0.68 -16.26
C ARG A 269 8.69 -0.08 -17.35
N LYS A 270 8.38 0.18 -18.62
CA LYS A 270 9.05 -0.45 -19.75
C LYS A 270 10.53 -0.04 -19.86
N LEU A 271 10.85 1.24 -19.68
CA LEU A 271 12.21 1.77 -19.77
C LEU A 271 13.14 1.23 -18.67
N LEU A 272 12.58 0.94 -17.49
CA LEU A 272 13.33 0.51 -16.31
C LEU A 272 13.34 -1.02 -16.09
N GLY A 273 12.86 -1.81 -17.07
CA GLY A 273 12.78 -3.28 -16.97
C GLY A 273 11.80 -3.77 -15.89
N LEU A 274 10.72 -3.03 -15.65
CA LEU A 274 9.77 -3.22 -14.54
C LEU A 274 8.51 -4.01 -14.95
N GLN A 275 8.59 -4.83 -16.00
CA GLN A 275 7.51 -5.77 -16.33
C GLN A 275 7.41 -6.78 -15.19
N GLY A 276 6.33 -6.72 -14.42
CA GLY A 276 5.90 -7.87 -13.64
C GLY A 276 5.43 -8.92 -14.63
N GLU A 277 6.22 -9.97 -14.83
CA GLU A 277 5.71 -11.17 -15.47
C GLU A 277 4.54 -11.73 -14.63
N PRO A 278 3.54 -12.36 -15.28
CA PRO A 278 2.54 -13.13 -14.54
C PRO A 278 3.27 -14.10 -13.62
N ASN A 279 2.83 -14.20 -12.35
CA ASN A 279 3.33 -15.22 -11.44
C ASN A 279 2.95 -16.60 -11.99
N VAL A 280 3.80 -17.16 -12.84
CA VAL A 280 3.92 -18.60 -13.09
C VAL A 280 5.22 -19.04 -12.44
N SER A 281 5.10 -19.45 -11.19
CA SER A 281 5.99 -20.38 -10.50
C SER A 281 5.17 -21.11 -9.46
#